data_AF-A0A368JT79-F1
#
_entry.id   AF-A0A368JT79-F1
#
_cell.length_a   1.000
_cell.length_b   1.000
_cell.length_c   1.000
_cell.angle_alpha   90.00
_cell.angle_beta   90.00
_cell.angle_gamma   90.00
#
_symmetry.space_group_name_H-M   'P 1'
#
loop_
_entity.id
_entity.type
_entity.pdbx_description
1 polymer ?
#
loop_
_entity_poly.entity_id
_entity_poly.type
_entity_poly.pdbx_seq_one_letter_code
_entity_poly.pdbx_strand_id
1 'polypeptide(L)' 'MWYFTIRKNDLSNQQCQLLQQKAVLTEVELFNEPYENLCLFEVEGNNYRHFVDALDLEGLDYEVVSERPTRTQLLNKMR' A
#
# COMPACT_ATOMS: atom_id res chain seq x y z
N MET A 1 -11.04 -7.48 -5.41
CA MET A 1 -10.27 -6.60 -4.53
C MET A 1 -8.91 -6.37 -5.16
N TRP A 2 -8.31 -5.22 -4.91
CA TRP A 2 -6.96 -4.87 -5.32
C TRP A 2 -6.16 -4.54 -4.07
N TYR A 3 -4.90 -4.96 -4.06
CA TYR A 3 -4.02 -4.77 -2.92
C TYR A 3 -2.84 -3.90 -3.34
N PHE A 4 -2.73 -2.73 -2.72
CA PHE A 4 -1.68 -1.77 -2.96
C PHE A 4 -0.67 -1.83 -1.83
N THR A 5 0.62 -1.97 -2.18
CA THR A 5 1.72 -1.99 -1.23
C THR A 5 2.58 -0.75 -1.44
N ILE A 6 2.85 -0.02 -0.37
CA ILE A 6 3.64 1.22 -0.37
C ILE A 6 4.63 1.17 0.78
N ARG A 7 5.85 1.68 0.61
CA ARG A 7 6.82 1.78 1.71
C ARG A 7 6.33 2.78 2.74
N LYS A 8 6.39 2.42 4.02
CA LYS A 8 5.88 3.27 5.11
C LYS A 8 6.64 4.60 5.22
N ASN A 9 7.90 4.62 4.82
CA ASN A 9 8.76 5.80 4.83
C ASN A 9 8.39 6.81 3.73
N ASP A 10 7.81 6.33 2.62
CA ASP A 10 7.37 7.17 1.51
C ASP A 10 5.99 7.79 1.76
N LEU A 11 5.28 7.32 2.80
CA LEU A 11 3.97 7.80 3.20
C LEU A 11 4.04 8.78 4.37
N SER A 12 3.76 10.05 4.07
CA SER A 12 3.41 11.01 5.11
C SER A 12 2.11 10.61 5.83
N ASN A 13 1.92 11.13 7.03
CA ASN A 13 0.70 10.88 7.80
C ASN A 13 -0.56 11.38 7.07
N GLN A 14 -0.47 12.52 6.37
CA GLN A 14 -1.58 13.10 5.62
C GLN A 14 -1.97 12.24 4.42
N GLN A 15 -0.98 11.79 3.63
CA GLN A 15 -1.21 10.88 2.50
C GLN A 15 -1.79 9.55 2.97
N CYS A 16 -1.24 8.97 4.04
CA CYS A 16 -1.76 7.73 4.62
C CYS A 16 -3.24 7.87 5.03
N GLN A 17 -3.60 8.97 5.69
CA GLN A 17 -4.98 9.23 6.10
C GLN A 17 -5.93 9.41 4.90
N LEU A 18 -5.47 10.08 3.84
CA LEU A 18 -6.25 10.26 2.60
C LEU A 18 -6.50 8.92 1.90
N LEU A 19 -5.49 8.05 1.85
CA LEU A 19 -5.61 6.72 1.24
C LEU A 19 -6.49 5.79 2.10
N GLN A 20 -6.38 5.84 3.42
CA GLN A 20 -7.24 5.08 4.34
C GLN A 20 -8.73 5.36 4.13
N GLN A 21 -9.12 6.59 3.80
CA GLN A 21 -10.52 6.94 3.53
C GLN A 21 -11.05 6.35 2.21
N LYS A 22 -10.16 5.93 1.32
CA LYS A 22 -10.49 5.36 -0.01
C LYS A 22 -10.33 3.84 -0.06
N ALA A 23 -9.63 3.26 0.92
CA ALA A 23 -9.44 1.84 1.09
C ALA A 23 -10.52 1.23 2.00
N VAL A 24 -10.81 -0.06 1.81
CA VAL A 24 -11.67 -0.83 2.71
C VAL A 24 -10.92 -1.20 3.98
N LEU A 25 -9.65 -1.57 3.82
CA LEU A 25 -8.77 -1.96 4.92
C LEU A 25 -7.37 -1.36 4.69
N THR A 26 -6.71 -1.00 5.78
CA THR A 26 -5.31 -0.59 5.77
C THR A 26 -4.57 -1.31 6.88
N GLU A 27 -3.49 -1.97 6.52
CA GLU A 27 -2.62 -2.71 7.42
C GLU A 27 -1.18 -2.20 7.30
N VAL A 28 -0.43 -2.30 8.39
CA VAL A 28 1.01 -2.02 8.39
C VAL A 28 1.74 -3.31 8.68
N GLU A 29 2.49 -3.79 7.70
CA GLU A 29 3.39 -4.93 7.86
C GLU A 29 4.71 -4.43 8.41
N LEU A 30 4.96 -4.79 9.67
CA LEU A 30 6.20 -4.46 10.36
C LEU A 30 7.27 -5.49 10.03
N PHE A 31 8.44 -5.02 9.61
CA PHE A 31 9.64 -5.81 9.42
C PHE A 31 10.75 -5.32 10.37
N ASN A 32 11.70 -6.20 10.65
CA ASN A 32 12.89 -5.83 11.41
C ASN A 32 13.95 -5.28 10.47
N GLU A 33 14.83 -4.44 11.00
CA GLU A 33 16.02 -3.97 10.28
C GLU A 33 16.79 -5.15 9.66
N PRO A 34 17.24 -5.04 8.39
CA PRO A 34 17.34 -3.81 7.58
C PRO A 34 16.12 -3.52 6.68
N TYR A 35 15.02 -4.25 6.82
CA TYR A 35 13.89 -4.14 5.89
C TYR A 35 12.92 -3.01 6.28
N GLU A 36 12.39 -2.31 5.29
CA GLU A 36 11.42 -1.24 5.52
C GLU A 36 10.04 -1.79 5.83
N ASN A 37 9.30 -1.08 6.68
CA ASN A 37 7.90 -1.38 6.94
C ASN A 37 7.05 -1.04 5.70
N LEU A 38 5.99 -1.80 5.47
CA LEU A 38 5.11 -1.62 4.33
C LEU A 38 3.68 -1.30 4.79
N CYS A 39 3.00 -0.41 4.07
CA CYS A 39 1.58 -0.19 4.17
C CYS A 39 0.87 -1.00 3.08
N LEU A 40 -0.13 -1.79 3.49
CA LEU A 40 -0.99 -2.55 2.60
C LEU A 40 -2.40 -1.95 2.63
N PHE A 41 -2.92 -1.60 1.45
CA PHE A 41 -4.27 -1.09 1.29
C PHE A 41 -5.10 -2.06 0.47
N GLU A 42 -6.25 -2.48 1.01
CA GLU A 42 -7.24 -3.27 0.29
C GLU A 42 -8.29 -2.33 -0.30
N VAL A 43 -8.48 -2.39 -1.62
CA VAL A 43 -9.32 -1.47 -2.37
C VAL A 43 -10.33 -2.25 -3.21
N GLU A 44 -11.59 -1.86 -3.13
CA GLU A 44 -12.63 -2.42 -4.00
C GLU A 44 -12.43 -2.02 -5.46
N GLY A 45 -12.92 -2.86 -6.39
CA GLY A 45 -12.78 -2.61 -7.82
C GLY A 45 -13.45 -1.31 -8.29
N ASN A 46 -14.54 -0.90 -7.65
CA ASN A 46 -15.24 0.36 -7.91
C ASN A 46 -14.38 1.60 -7.55
N ASN A 47 -13.52 1.49 -6.54
CA ASN A 47 -12.67 2.55 -6.02
C ASN A 47 -11.23 2.50 -6.57
N TYR A 48 -10.89 1.44 -7.32
CA TYR A 48 -9.56 1.25 -7.91
C TYR A 48 -9.05 2.50 -8.62
N ARG A 49 -9.84 3.05 -9.55
CA ARG A 49 -9.42 4.22 -10.34
C ARG A 49 -9.17 5.44 -9.46
N HIS A 50 -10.09 5.71 -8.53
CA HIS A 50 -9.96 6.83 -7.59
C HIS A 50 -8.76 6.67 -6.64
N PHE A 51 -8.38 5.44 -6.33
CA PHE A 51 -7.21 5.15 -5.50
C PHE A 51 -5.91 5.36 -6.28
N VAL A 52 -5.83 4.84 -7.51
CA VAL A 52 -4.69 5.04 -8.42
C VAL A 52 -4.50 6.53 -8.71
N ASP A 53 -5.56 7.25 -9.06
CA ASP A 53 -5.48 8.69 -9.34
C ASP A 53 -4.91 9.46 -8.12
N ALA A 54 -5.27 9.05 -6.89
CA ALA A 54 -4.74 9.68 -5.67
C ALA A 54 -3.26 9.37 -5.44
N LEU A 55 -2.81 8.15 -5.75
CA LEU A 55 -1.40 7.76 -5.66
C LEU A 55 -0.55 8.52 -6.68
N ASP A 56 -1.02 8.58 -7.92
CA ASP A 56 -0.32 9.22 -9.03
C ASP A 56 -0.22 10.74 -8.83
N LEU A 57 -1.27 11.39 -8.34
CA LEU A 57 -1.26 12.83 -8.02
C LEU A 57 -0.26 13.18 -6.92
N GLU A 58 -0.06 12.29 -5.96
CA GLU A 58 0.89 12.46 -4.86
C GLU A 58 2.31 11.98 -5.24
N GLY A 59 2.48 11.37 -6.42
CA GLY A 59 3.76 10.84 -6.88
C GLY A 59 4.30 9.69 -6.02
N LEU A 60 3.41 8.87 -5.46
CA LEU A 60 3.77 7.77 -4.57
C LEU A 60 4.16 6.52 -5.37
N ASP A 61 5.28 5.91 -5.02
CA ASP A 61 5.65 4.60 -5.56
C ASP A 61 4.82 3.50 -4.90
N TYR A 62 4.20 2.65 -5.72
CA TYR A 62 3.36 1.56 -5.22
C TYR A 62 3.47 0.31 -6.09
N GLU A 63 3.15 -0.82 -5.47
CA GLU A 63 2.90 -2.07 -6.18
C GLU A 63 1.44 -2.47 -6.05
N VAL A 64 0.88 -3.04 -7.11
CA VAL A 64 -0.52 -3.47 -7.14
C VAL A 64 -0.64 -4.93 -7.57
N VAL A 65 -1.45 -5.68 -6.85
CA VAL A 65 -1.76 -7.08 -7.14
C VAL A 65 -3.24 -7.38 -6.93
N SER A 66 -3.77 -8.40 -7.61
CA SER A 66 -5.17 -8.82 -7.52
C SER A 66 -5.46 -9.77 -6.36
N GLU A 67 -4.41 -10.25 -5.67
CA GLU A 67 -4.50 -11.18 -4.53
C GLU A 67 -3.71 -10.65 -3.33
N ARG A 68 -4.20 -10.91 -2.12
CA ARG A 68 -3.55 -10.40 -0.90
C ARG A 68 -2.13 -10.98 -0.79
N PRO A 69 -1.08 -10.15 -0.78
CA PRO A 69 0.28 -10.64 -0.67
C PRO A 69 0.53 -11.23 0.71
N THR A 70 1.25 -12.35 0.75
CA THR A 70 1.74 -12.95 2.00
C THR A 70 2.97 -12.19 2.50
N ARG A 71 3.20 -12.26 3.82
CA ARG A 71 4.41 -11.69 4.44
C ARG A 71 5.71 -12.15 3.78
N THR A 72 5.81 -13.42 3.39
CA THR A 72 6.98 -13.96 2.68
C THR A 72 7.16 -13.36 1.30
N GLN A 73 6.07 -13.15 0.55
CA GLN A 73 6.12 -12.49 -0.76
C GLN A 73 6.57 -11.04 -0.62
N LEU A 74 6.04 -10.29 0.35
CA LEU A 74 6.47 -8.93 0.65
C LEU A 74 7.95 -8.86 1.01
N LEU A 75 8.42 -9.76 1.88
CA LEU A 75 9.82 -9.84 2.26
C LEU A 75 10.74 -10.12 1.06
N ASN A 76 10.34 -11.03 0.18
CA ASN A 76 11.14 -11.40 -0.99
C ASN A 76 11.29 -10.26 -2.01
N LYS A 77 10.41 -9.26 -2.00
CA LYS A 77 10.52 -8.08 -2.88
C LYS A 77 11.55 -7.05 -2.39
N MET A 78 11.90 -7.08 -1.11
CA MET A 78 12.89 -6.19 -0.50
C MET A 78 14.28 -6.80 -0.41
N ARG A 79 14.42 -8.08 -0.74
CA ARG A 79 15.69 -8.82 -0.80
C ARG A 79 16.34 -8.66 -2.17
#